data_AF-F6DCS8-F1
#
_entry.id   AF-F6DCS8-F1
#
_cell.length_a   1.000
_cell.length_b   1.000
_cell.length_c   1.000
_cell.angle_alpha   90.00
_cell.angle_beta   90.00
_cell.angle_gamma   90.00
#
_symmetry.space_group_name_H-M   'P 1'
#
loop_
_entity.id
_entity.type
_entity.pdbx_description
1 polymer ?
#
loop_
_entity_poly.entity_id
_entity_poly.type
_entity_poly.pdbx_seq_one_letter_code
_entity_poly.pdbx_strand_id
1 'polypeptide(L)' 'MYAVEFETDVVSEYVRIPNFEQFKNQHVKVIVLSEQANVSQSVAGVERADVLDFSAFKVKAFKNCDALAYQQAMRDEWE' A
#
# COMPACT_ATOMS: atom_id res chain seq x y z
N MET A 1 -9.75 17.08 8.67
CA MET A 1 -9.34 16.59 7.33
C MET A 1 -10.53 16.78 6.41
N TYR A 2 -10.34 17.44 5.27
CA TYR A 2 -11.41 17.76 4.32
C TYR A 2 -11.11 17.08 2.98
N ALA A 3 -12.13 16.45 2.39
CA ALA A 3 -12.09 15.91 1.04
C ALA A 3 -12.98 16.77 0.15
N VAL A 4 -12.47 17.15 -1.03
CA VAL A 4 -13.24 17.86 -2.04
C VAL A 4 -13.46 16.88 -3.19
N GLU A 5 -14.72 16.54 -3.42
CA GLU A 5 -15.15 15.68 -4.53
C GLU A 5 -15.64 16.58 -5.66
N PHE A 6 -15.15 16.32 -6.86
CA PHE A 6 -15.62 16.98 -8.07
C PHE A 6 -15.67 15.97 -9.20
N GLU A 7 -16.66 16.13 -10.07
CA GLU A 7 -16.82 15.33 -11.27
C GLU A 7 -16.47 16.20 -12.47
N THR A 8 -15.66 15.65 -13.38
CA THR A 8 -15.29 16.32 -14.63
C THR A 8 -14.94 15.29 -15.68
N ASP A 9 -15.25 15.61 -16.92
CA ASP A 9 -14.85 14.80 -18.05
C ASP A 9 -13.36 14.97 -18.35
N VAL A 10 -12.65 13.85 -18.44
CA VAL A 10 -11.24 13.83 -18.83
C VAL A 10 -11.14 13.84 -20.36
N VAL A 11 -11.16 15.04 -20.93
CA VAL A 11 -11.04 15.25 -22.40
C VAL A 11 -9.59 15.43 -22.88
N SER A 12 -8.66 15.65 -21.95
CA SER A 12 -7.24 15.87 -22.25
C SER A 12 -6.35 15.26 -21.17
N GLU A 13 -5.04 15.30 -21.38
CA GLU A 13 -4.05 14.83 -20.39
C GLU A 13 -4.12 15.58 -19.06
N TYR A 14 -4.61 16.83 -19.07
CA TYR A 14 -4.70 17.67 -17.89
C TYR A 14 -6.14 17.85 -17.43
N VAL A 15 -6.34 17.74 -16.11
CA VAL A 15 -7.60 18.06 -15.45
C VAL A 15 -7.41 19.32 -14.62
N ARG A 16 -8.30 20.30 -14.80
CA ARG A 16 -8.28 21.52 -14.02
C ARG A 16 -8.91 21.28 -12.65
N ILE A 17 -8.13 21.49 -11.59
CA ILE A 17 -8.66 21.46 -10.22
C ILE A 17 -9.48 22.74 -9.97
N PRO A 18 -10.78 22.64 -9.66
CA PRO A 18 -11.59 23.80 -9.34
C PRO A 18 -11.10 24.45 -8.04
N ASN A 19 -11.16 25.79 -7.97
CA ASN A 19 -10.77 26.57 -6.79
C ASN A 19 -9.35 26.24 -6.25
N PHE A 20 -8.41 26.02 -7.16
CA PHE A 20 -7.01 25.68 -6.87
C PHE A 20 -6.34 26.54 -5.78
N GLU A 21 -6.74 27.81 -5.64
CA GLU A 21 -6.20 28.74 -4.64
C GLU A 21 -6.28 28.22 -3.21
N GLN A 22 -7.30 27.41 -2.90
CA GLN A 22 -7.50 26.82 -1.57
C GLN A 22 -6.45 25.76 -1.23
N PHE A 23 -5.84 25.16 -2.25
CA PHE A 23 -4.85 24.09 -2.13
C PHE A 23 -3.40 24.59 -2.32
N LYS A 24 -3.22 25.89 -2.55
CA LYS A 24 -1.90 26.47 -2.83
C LYS A 24 -0.98 26.31 -1.62
N ASN A 25 0.27 25.91 -1.88
CA ASN A 25 1.32 25.68 -0.87
C ASN A 25 0.97 24.60 0.17
N GLN A 26 0.04 23.69 -0.12
CA GLN A 26 -0.33 22.58 0.76
C GLN A 26 0.02 21.24 0.11
N HIS A 27 0.25 20.23 0.95
CA HIS A 27 0.40 18.85 0.48
C HIS A 27 -1.00 18.24 0.29
N VAL A 28 -1.32 17.86 -0.95
CA VAL A 28 -2.64 17.32 -1.32
C VAL A 28 -2.50 15.93 -1.91
N LYS A 29 -3.35 15.00 -1.44
CA LYS A 29 -3.51 13.67 -2.02
C LYS A 29 -4.72 13.67 -2.95
N VAL A 30 -4.52 13.30 -4.22
CA VAL A 30 -5.57 13.21 -5.23
C VAL A 30 -5.98 11.75 -5.41
N ILE A 31 -7.27 11.47 -5.44
CA ILE A 31 -7.84 10.15 -5.71
C ILE A 31 -8.73 10.29 -6.95
N VAL A 32 -8.46 9.47 -7.97
CA VAL A 32 -9.23 9.46 -9.22
C VAL A 32 -10.08 8.20 -9.24
N LEU A 33 -11.39 8.37 -9.37
CA LEU A 33 -12.37 7.28 -9.50
C LEU A 33 -12.94 7.32 -10.92
N SER A 34 -13.04 6.17 -11.58
CA SER A 34 -13.63 6.03 -12.91
C SER A 34 -14.48 4.77 -12.94
N GLU A 35 -15.66 4.87 -13.57
CA GLU A 35 -16.58 3.74 -13.74
C GLU A 35 -16.04 2.71 -14.75
N GLN A 36 -15.25 3.16 -15.73
CA GLN A 36 -14.63 2.32 -16.74
C GLN A 36 -13.16 2.09 -16.40
N ALA A 37 -12.89 1.04 -15.65
CA ALA A 37 -11.54 0.58 -15.40
C ALA A 37 -11.00 -0.15 -16.65
N ASN A 38 -10.56 0.59 -17.67
CA ASN A 38 -9.66 0.03 -18.68
C ASN A 38 -8.27 -0.11 -18.07
N VAL A 39 -8.11 -1.14 -17.23
CA VAL A 39 -6.83 -1.50 -16.63
C VAL A 39 -5.95 -2.10 -17.73
N SER A 40 -5.29 -1.25 -18.50
CA SER A 40 -4.25 -1.65 -19.46
C SER A 40 -2.99 -0.83 -19.32
N GLN A 41 -2.75 -0.25 -18.15
CA GLN A 41 -1.44 0.25 -17.76
C GLN A 41 -1.15 -0.17 -16.32
N SER A 42 -0.29 -1.18 -16.23
CA SER A 42 0.54 -1.47 -15.08
C SER A 42 1.23 -0.18 -14.64
N VAL A 43 0.69 0.46 -13.61
CA VAL A 43 1.49 1.30 -12.72
C VAL A 43 2.56 0.39 -12.13
N ALA A 44 3.77 0.48 -12.67
CA ALA A 44 4.96 -0.09 -12.05
C ALA A 44 5.00 0.39 -10.59
N GLY A 45 4.83 -0.54 -9.64
CA GLY A 45 5.09 -0.28 -8.22
C GLY A 45 3.93 -0.47 -7.25
N VAL A 46 2.79 -1.03 -7.64
CA VAL A 46 1.86 -1.62 -6.67
C VAL A 46 1.61 -3.06 -7.09
N GLU A 47 2.60 -3.91 -6.81
CA GLU A 47 2.30 -5.33 -6.64
C GLU A 47 1.23 -5.36 -5.54
N ARG A 48 0.01 -5.76 -5.93
CA ARG A 48 -0.95 -6.30 -4.98
C ARG A 48 -0.13 -7.23 -4.11
N ALA A 49 -0.22 -7.08 -2.78
CA ALA A 49 0.43 -8.00 -1.87
C ALA A 49 -0.11 -9.40 -2.19
N ASP A 50 0.56 -10.08 -3.11
CA ASP A 50 0.40 -11.50 -3.34
C ASP A 50 0.55 -12.09 -1.96
N VAL A 51 -0.47 -12.83 -1.56
CA VAL A 51 -0.51 -13.53 -0.28
C VAL A 51 0.85 -14.18 -0.10
N LEU A 52 1.64 -13.64 0.83
CA LEU A 52 3.03 -14.04 1.01
C LEU A 52 3.01 -15.52 1.39
N ASP A 53 3.26 -16.39 0.40
CA ASP A 53 3.25 -17.82 0.60
C ASP A 53 4.64 -18.25 1.07
N PHE A 54 4.76 -18.40 2.39
CA PHE A 54 5.97 -18.88 3.03
C PHE A 54 6.08 -20.42 3.05
N SER A 55 5.16 -21.15 2.39
CA SER A 55 5.18 -22.63 2.36
C SER A 55 6.47 -23.20 1.75
N ALA A 56 7.07 -22.49 0.79
CA ALA A 56 8.34 -22.87 0.18
C ALA A 56 9.57 -22.50 1.04
N PHE A 57 9.42 -21.60 2.02
CA PHE A 57 10.55 -21.09 2.79
C PHE A 57 10.80 -21.96 4.03
N LYS A 58 11.81 -22.82 3.95
CA LYS A 58 12.31 -23.54 5.12
C LYS A 58 13.31 -22.69 5.90
N VAL A 59 12.88 -22.17 7.04
CA VAL A 59 13.73 -21.44 7.98
C VAL A 59 14.84 -22.37 8.47
N LYS A 60 16.10 -22.07 8.09
CA LYS A 60 17.28 -22.87 8.49
C LYS A 60 17.77 -22.57 9.91
N ALA A 61 17.34 -21.45 10.50
CA ALA A 61 17.80 -20.96 11.80
C ALA A 61 17.50 -21.95 12.95
N PHE A 62 16.44 -22.75 12.83
CA PHE A 62 16.00 -23.68 13.87
C PHE A 62 16.20 -25.16 13.51
N LYS A 63 17.06 -25.47 12.53
CA LYS A 63 17.18 -26.84 12.00
C LYS A 63 17.60 -27.87 13.08
N ASN A 64 18.30 -27.40 14.12
CA ASN A 64 18.82 -28.23 15.22
C ASN A 64 18.38 -27.77 16.61
N CYS A 65 17.43 -26.82 16.71
CA CYS A 65 16.90 -26.40 18.00
C CYS A 65 15.38 -26.38 17.96
N ASP A 66 14.75 -26.77 19.06
CA ASP A 66 13.31 -26.65 19.19
C ASP A 66 12.96 -25.16 19.23
N ALA A 67 12.25 -24.70 18.19
CA ALA A 67 11.87 -23.31 18.03
C ALA A 67 11.03 -22.81 19.21
N LEU A 68 10.22 -23.69 19.81
CA LEU A 68 9.32 -23.35 20.91
C LEU A 68 10.10 -23.16 22.22
N ALA A 69 11.06 -24.04 22.49
CA ALA A 69 11.97 -23.92 23.63
C ALA A 69 12.85 -22.67 23.54
N TYR A 70 13.33 -22.31 22.35
CA TYR A 70 14.10 -21.09 22.12
C TYR A 70 13.29 -19.82 22.38
N GLN A 71 12.04 -19.78 21.88
CA GLN A 71 11.14 -18.65 22.12
C GLN A 71 10.78 -18.50 23.59
N GLN A 72 10.58 -19.61 24.30
CA GLN A 72 10.32 -19.60 25.74
C GLN A 72 11.52 -19.06 26.52
N ALA A 73 12.73 -19.54 26.24
CA ALA A 73 13.94 -19.04 26.88
C ALA A 73 14.13 -17.53 26.68
N MET A 74 13.93 -17.02 25.45
CA MET A 74 14.02 -15.58 25.18
C MET A 74 12.96 -14.75 25.92
N ARG A 75 11.74 -15.28 26.13
CA ARG A 75 10.70 -14.59 26.89
C ARG A 75 11.05 -14.54 28.37
N ASP A 76 11.51 -15.67 28.91
CA ASP A 76 11.78 -15.84 30.32
C ASP A 76 13.12 -15.15 30.73
N GLU A 77 14.02 -14.89 29.79
CA GLU A 77 15.22 -14.03 29.97
C GLU A 77 14.91 -12.55 30.20
N TRP A 78 13.66 -12.11 29.97
CA TRP A 78 13.22 -10.72 30.15
C TRP A 78 12.47 -10.48 31.47
N GLU A 79 12.34 -11.50 32.33
CA GLU A 79 11.92 -11.38 33.74
C GLU A 79 13.13 -11.35 34.69
#